data_AF-A0A5K1DP12-F1
#
_entry.id   AF-A0A5K1DP12-F1
#
_cell.length_a   1.000
_cell.length_b   1.000
_cell.length_c   1.000
_cell.angle_alpha   90.00
_cell.angle_beta   90.00
_cell.angle_gamma   90.00
#
_symmetry.space_group_name_H-M   'P 1'
#
loop_
_entity.id
_entity.type
_entity.pdbx_description
1 polymer ?
#
loop_
_entity_poly.entity_id
_entity_poly.type
_entity_poly.pdbx_seq_one_letter_code
_entity_poly.pdbx_strand_id
1 'polypeptide(L)' 'DVVTENEFEKRLLADVIPPSDIGVTFDDIGALENVKDTLKELVMLPLQRPELFCKGQLTK' A
#
# COMPACT_ATOMS: atom_id res chain seq x y z
N ASP A 1 12.26 -9.53 -9.81
CA ASP A 1 12.55 -8.38 -10.67
C ASP A 1 11.26 -7.76 -11.17
N VAL A 2 11.13 -6.43 -11.03
CA VAL A 2 9.98 -5.69 -11.57
C VAL A 2 10.15 -5.62 -13.09
N VAL A 3 9.18 -6.16 -13.82
CA VAL A 3 9.16 -6.11 -15.29
C VAL A 3 8.53 -4.80 -15.72
N THR A 4 9.22 -4.05 -16.57
CA THR A 4 8.73 -2.79 -17.17
C THR A 4 8.48 -2.99 -18.66
N GLU A 5 7.40 -2.43 -19.19
CA GLU A 5 7.03 -2.54 -20.60
C GLU A 5 7.66 -1.45 -21.47
N ASN A 6 8.04 -0.31 -20.90
CA ASN A 6 8.59 0.83 -21.63
C ASN A 6 9.66 1.63 -20.87
N GLU A 7 10.33 2.53 -21.59
CA GLU A 7 11.41 3.38 -21.05
C GLU A 7 10.91 4.44 -20.06
N PHE A 8 9.62 4.80 -20.08
CA PHE A 8 9.06 5.73 -19.10
C PHE A 8 8.89 5.05 -17.73
N GLU A 9 8.40 3.82 -17.71
CA GLU A 9 8.30 3.00 -16.48
C GLU A 9 9.67 2.72 -15.87
N LYS A 10 10.68 2.42 -16.70
CA LYS A 10 12.07 2.23 -16.22
C LYS A 10 12.61 3.47 -15.50
N ARG A 11 12.28 4.67 -15.98
CA ARG A 11 12.71 5.92 -15.33
C ARG A 11 12.04 6.11 -13.98
N LEU A 12 10.78 5.74 -13.85
CA LEU A 12 10.03 5.85 -12.59
C LEU A 12 10.55 4.89 -11.52
N LEU A 13 11.14 3.75 -11.89
CA LEU A 13 11.68 2.80 -10.92
C LEU A 13 12.76 3.41 -9.99
N ALA A 14 13.50 4.42 -10.46
CA ALA A 14 14.50 5.10 -9.64
C ALA A 14 13.88 5.88 -8.47
N ASP A 15 12.60 6.26 -8.58
CA ASP A 15 11.86 7.03 -7.57
C ASP A 15 11.00 6.11 -6.67
N VAL A 16 10.90 4.82 -6.97
CA VAL A 16 10.09 3.86 -6.19
C VAL A 16 10.90 3.38 -4.98
N ILE A 17 10.34 3.60 -3.78
CA ILE A 17 10.91 3.11 -2.52
C ILE A 17 10.27 1.76 -2.17
N PRO A 18 11.04 0.67 -2.04
CA PRO A 18 10.49 -0.62 -1.65
C PRO A 18 10.08 -0.61 -0.16
N PRO A 19 9.07 -1.42 0.25
CA PRO A 19 8.63 -1.47 1.64
C PRO A 19 9.72 -1.88 2.64
N SER A 20 10.74 -2.64 2.20
CA SER A 20 11.90 -3.04 3.02
C SER A 20 12.76 -1.86 3.48
N ASP A 21 12.72 -0.76 2.73
CA ASP A 21 13.54 0.42 3.00
C ASP A 21 12.81 1.41 3.93
N ILE A 22 11.53 1.15 4.22
CA ILE A 22 10.74 1.91 5.19
C ILE A 22 11.04 1.33 6.58
N GLY A 23 11.80 2.06 7.38
CA GLY A 23 12.25 1.64 8.71
C GLY A 23 11.28 1.92 9.86
N VAL A 24 10.03 2.32 9.58
CA VAL A 24 9.04 2.68 10.60
C VAL A 24 7.72 1.96 10.35
N THR A 25 7.02 1.65 11.43
CA THR A 25 5.74 0.95 11.45
C THR A 25 4.69 1.75 12.22
N PHE A 26 3.42 1.32 12.17
CA PHE A 26 2.38 1.96 12.99
C PHE A 26 2.55 1.73 14.50
N ASP A 27 3.40 0.80 14.91
CA ASP A 27 3.73 0.56 16.32
C ASP A 27 4.67 1.64 16.87
N ASP A 28 5.44 2.30 15.98
CA ASP A 28 6.33 3.41 16.33
C ASP A 28 5.59 4.74 16.50
N ILE A 29 4.31 4.81 16.10
CA ILE A 29 3.45 5.98 16.25
C ILE A 29 2.62 5.81 17.52
N GLY A 30 2.72 6.72 18.49
CA GLY A 30 1.85 6.69 19.67
C GLY A 30 0.41 7.16 19.38
N ALA A 31 -0.55 6.64 20.14
CA ALA A 31 -1.97 7.00 20.07
C ALA A 31 -2.63 6.75 18.67
N LEU A 32 -3.76 7.42 18.41
CA LEU A 32 -4.50 7.40 17.14
C LEU A 32 -5.07 6.03 16.75
N GLU A 33 -5.42 5.21 17.73
CA GLU A 33 -5.90 3.83 17.56
C GLU A 33 -7.08 3.77 16.58
N ASN A 34 -8.08 4.63 16.76
CA ASN A 34 -9.23 4.70 15.86
C ASN A 34 -8.83 5.03 14.41
N VAL A 35 -7.83 5.88 14.20
CA VAL A 35 -7.35 6.26 12.87
C VAL A 35 -6.54 5.13 12.25
N LYS A 36 -5.67 4.47 13.03
CA LYS A 36 -4.89 3.31 12.58
C LYS A 36 -5.82 2.16 12.16
N ASP A 37 -6.88 1.91 12.91
CA ASP A 37 -7.85 0.86 12.58
C ASP A 37 -8.63 1.20 11.31
N THR A 38 -9.02 2.47 11.14
CA THR A 38 -9.64 2.95 9.90
C THR A 38 -8.70 2.76 8.69
N LEU A 39 -7.41 3.09 8.81
CA LEU A 39 -6.43 2.91 7.75
C LEU A 39 -6.17 1.43 7.43
N LYS A 40 -6.17 0.55 8.45
CA LYS A 40 -6.05 -0.89 8.25
C LYS A 40 -7.21 -1.43 7.41
N GLU A 41 -8.44 -1.06 7.73
CA GLU A 41 -9.64 -1.56 7.06
C GLU A 41 -9.80 -0.99 5.65
N LEU A 42 -9.57 0.32 5.46
CA LEU A 42 -9.89 1.01 4.22
C LEU A 42 -8.73 1.10 3.24
N VAL A 43 -7.48 0.99 3.70
CA VAL A 43 -6.29 1.14 2.85
C VAL A 43 -5.44 -0.13 2.85
N MET A 44 -5.01 -0.61 4.02
CA MET A 44 -4.08 -1.75 4.07
C MET A 44 -4.73 -3.05 3.59
N LEU A 45 -5.92 -3.37 4.08
CA LEU A 45 -6.61 -4.62 3.78
C LEU A 45 -6.96 -4.76 2.29
N PRO A 46 -7.48 -3.73 1.58
CA PRO A 46 -7.65 -3.79 0.13
C PRO A 46 -6.35 -3.98 -0.65
N LEU A 47 -5.24 -3.37 -0.22
CA LEU A 47 -3.94 -3.52 -0.88
C LEU A 47 -3.31 -4.90 -0.65
N GLN A 48 -3.52 -5.49 0.53
CA GLN A 48 -2.97 -6.80 0.90
C GLN A 48 -3.79 -7.98 0.40
N ARG A 49 -5.12 -7.84 0.32
CA ARG A 49 -6.06 -8.89 -0.08
C ARG A 49 -7.00 -8.39 -1.18
N PRO A 50 -6.46 -7.97 -2.33
CA PRO A 50 -7.27 -7.39 -3.40
C PRO A 50 -8.42 -8.32 -3.83
N GLU A 51 -8.24 -9.63 -3.79
CA GLU A 51 -9.26 -10.63 -4.13
C GLU A 51 -10.57 -10.51 -3.32
N LEU A 52 -10.51 -10.00 -2.09
CA LEU A 52 -11.69 -9.76 -1.25
C LEU A 52 -12.48 -8.51 -1.70
N PHE A 53 -11.83 -7.60 -2.42
CA PHE A 53 -12.37 -6.29 -2.80
C PHE A 53 -12.61 -6.15 -4.31
N CYS A 54 -12.01 -7.01 -5.14
CA CYS A 54 -12.17 -7.03 -6.60
C CYS A 54 -13.61 -7.28 -7.10
N LYS A 55 -14.53 -7.75 -6.24
CA LYS A 55 -15.92 -8.07 -6.60
C LYS A 55 -16.97 -7.40 -5.70
N GLY A 56 -16.56 -6.58 -4.74
CA GLY A 56 -17.45 -5.90 -3.80
C GLY A 56 -17.82 -4.50 -4.27
N GLN A 57 -19.08 -4.09 -4.10
CA GLN A 57 -19.64 -2.75 -4.41
C GLN A 57 -19.07 -1.61 -3.54
N LEU A 58 -17.89 -1.76 -2.94
CA LEU A 58 -17.29 -0.78 -2.02
C LEU A 58 -16.48 0.31 -2.73
N THR A 59 -16.39 0.29 -4.06
CA THR A 59 -15.75 1.33 -4.88
C THR A 59 -16.75 2.23 -5.61
N LYS A 60 -18.01 2.32 -5.15
CA LYS A 60 -18.98 3.31 -5.67
C LYS A 60 -19.13 4.48 -4.73
#